data_AF-A0A7Y4JYC3-F1
#
_entry.id   AF-A0A7Y4JYC3-F1
#
_cell.length_a   1.000
_cell.length_b   1.000
_cell.length_c   1.000
_cell.angle_alpha   90.00
_cell.angle_beta   90.00
_cell.angle_gamma   90.00
#
_symmetry.space_group_name_H-M   'P 1'
#
loop_
_entity.id
_entity.type
_entity.pdbx_description
1 polymer ?
#
loop_
_entity_poly.entity_id
_entity_poly.type
_entity_poly.pdbx_seq_one_letter_code
_entity_poly.pdbx_strand_id
1 'polypeptide(L)' 'MRIVCQKCAAAYAIDDRLITTKGVRAQCPRCRHLQLVKREASAASVTAPAEGAAPPAAA' A
#
# COMPACT_ATOMS: atom_id res chain seq x y z
N MET A 1 1.85 -5.11 8.59
CA MET A 1 2.22 -3.93 7.78
C MET A 1 1.34 -2.74 8.14
N ARG A 2 1.74 -1.52 7.78
CA ARG A 2 0.96 -0.29 8.02
C ARG A 2 0.42 0.24 6.70
N ILE A 3 -0.85 0.64 6.68
CA ILE A 3 -1.50 1.21 5.49
C ILE A 3 -2.28 2.48 5.81
N VAL A 4 -2.56 3.26 4.78
CA VAL A 4 -3.35 4.48 4.86
C VAL A 4 -4.73 4.24 4.24
N CYS A 5 -5.79 4.66 4.93
CA CYS A 5 -7.14 4.63 4.40
C CYS A 5 -7.33 5.70 3.33
N GLN A 6 -7.79 5.33 2.12
CA GLN A 6 -8.08 6.26 1.02
C GLN A 6 -9.23 7.24 1.31
N LYS A 7 -10.07 6.97 2.33
CA LYS A 7 -11.23 7.81 2.65
C LYS A 7 -10.96 8.86 3.72
N CYS A 8 -10.20 8.50 4.75
CA CYS A 8 -9.98 9.38 5.92
C CYS A 8 -8.50 9.64 6.22
N ALA A 9 -7.60 9.12 5.38
CA ALA A 9 -6.14 9.23 5.54
C ALA A 9 -5.59 8.68 6.88
N ALA A 10 -6.39 7.91 7.63
CA ALA A 10 -5.92 7.29 8.86
C ALA A 10 -4.92 6.17 8.54
N ALA A 11 -3.77 6.19 9.21
CA ALA A 11 -2.78 5.13 9.14
C ALA A 11 -3.08 4.04 10.19
N TYR A 12 -3.20 2.78 9.76
CA TYR A 12 -3.52 1.65 10.63
C TYR A 12 -2.71 0.39 10.26
N ALA A 13 -2.59 -0.53 11.21
CA ALA A 13 -1.88 -1.79 11.02
C ALA A 13 -2.83 -2.90 10.54
N ILE A 14 -2.33 -3.77 9.68
CA ILE A 14 -2.97 -5.00 9.24
C ILE A 14 -1.93 -6.12 9.14
N ASP A 15 -2.35 -7.34 9.48
CA ASP A 15 -1.50 -8.52 9.37
C ASP A 15 -1.16 -8.85 7.92
N ASP A 16 0.13 -9.04 7.65
CA ASP A 16 0.59 -9.40 6.31
C ASP A 16 0.15 -10.79 5.87
N ARG A 17 -0.12 -11.67 6.84
CA ARG A 17 -0.68 -13.01 6.59
C ARG A 17 -2.07 -12.97 5.97
N LEU A 18 -2.83 -11.90 6.20
CA LEU A 18 -4.16 -11.72 5.60
C LEU A 18 -4.06 -11.20 4.16
N ILE A 19 -2.94 -10.58 3.79
CA ILE A 19 -2.73 -10.04 2.45
C ILE A 19 -2.17 -11.13 1.56
N THR A 20 -3.09 -11.81 0.88
CA THR A 20 -2.78 -12.79 -0.17
C THR A 20 -2.44 -12.09 -1.48
N THR A 21 -1.95 -12.85 -2.47
CA THR A 21 -1.71 -12.37 -3.84
C THR A 21 -2.97 -11.81 -4.52
N LYS A 22 -4.17 -12.23 -4.10
CA LYS A 22 -5.44 -11.64 -4.59
C LYS A 22 -5.76 -10.28 -3.96
N GLY A 23 -5.08 -9.92 -2.87
CA GLY A 23 -5.42 -8.80 -2.01
C GLY A 23 -6.48 -9.18 -0.97
N VAL A 24 -6.66 -8.31 0.02
CA VAL A 24 -7.62 -8.45 1.12
C VAL A 24 -8.52 -7.23 1.20
N ARG A 25 -9.76 -7.42 1.65
CA ARG A 25 -10.65 -6.31 2.03
C ARG A 25 -10.33 -5.88 3.46
N ALA A 26 -9.50 -4.85 3.61
CA ALA A 26 -9.21 -4.27 4.92
C ALA A 26 -10.30 -3.25 5.29
N GLN A 27 -10.83 -3.34 6.50
CA GLN A 27 -11.76 -2.35 7.03
C GLN A 27 -11.00 -1.30 7.84
N CYS A 28 -11.20 -0.02 7.51
CA CYS A 28 -10.61 1.06 8.28
C CYS A 28 -11.28 1.18 9.66
N PRO A 29 -10.52 1.21 10.78
CA PRO A 29 -11.09 1.32 12.13
C PRO A 29 -11.67 2.71 12.44
N ARG A 30 -11.34 3.74 11.63
CA ARG A 30 -11.81 5.13 11.86
C ARG A 30 -13.13 5.44 11.15
N CYS A 31 -13.25 5.08 9.88
CA CYS A 31 -14.42 5.43 9.06
C CYS A 31 -15.20 4.22 8.54
N ARG A 32 -14.79 2.99 8.89
CA ARG A 32 -15.37 1.72 8.44
C ARG A 32 -15.40 1.51 6.93
N HIS A 33 -14.60 2.28 6.18
CA HIS A 33 -14.45 2.07 4.75
C HIS A 33 -13.72 0.76 4.45
N LEU A 34 -14.25 -0.01 3.49
CA LEU A 34 -13.66 -1.25 3.02
C LEU A 34 -12.77 -0.96 1.80
N GLN A 35 -11.47 -1.20 1.95
CA GLN A 35 -10.48 -0.98 0.90
C GLN A 35 -9.87 -2.30 0.47
N LEU A 36 -9.69 -2.48 -0.85
CA LEU A 36 -8.94 -3.60 -1.38
C LEU A 36 -7.45 -3.28 -1.28
N VAL A 37 -6.73 -4.03 -0.45
CA VAL A 37 -5.30 -3.84 -0.18
C VAL A 37 -4.55 -5.03 -0.78
N LYS A 38 -3.58 -4.77 -1.65
CA LYS A 38 -2.66 -5.78 -2.21
C LYS A 38 -1.26 -5.57 -1.64
N ARG A 39 -0.49 -6.65 -1.51
CA ARG A 39 0.86 -6.63 -0.88
C ARG A 39 1.80 -5.63 -1.58
N GLU A 40 1.73 -5.57 -2.91
CA GLU A 40 2.48 -4.66 -3.79
C GLU A 40 2.09 -3.18 -3.61
N ALA A 41 0.79 -2.86 -3.56
CA ALA A 41 0.31 -1.49 -3.30
C ALA A 41 0.60 -1.03 -1.85
N SER A 42 0.64 -1.97 -0.92
CA SER A 42 0.94 -1.68 0.48
C SER A 42 2.43 -1.48 0.76
N ALA A 43 3.30 -2.17 0.03
CA ALA A 43 4.75 -1.94 0.07
C ALA A 43 5.12 -0.61 -0.59
N ALA A 44 4.44 -0.24 -1.68
CA ALA A 44 4.61 1.06 -2.35
C ALA A 44 4.22 2.28 -1.47
N SER A 45 3.48 2.06 -0.37
CA SER A 45 3.11 3.14 0.57
C SER A 45 4.18 3.41 1.63
N VAL A 46 5.17 2.52 1.78
CA VAL A 46 6.25 2.61 2.78
C VAL A 46 7.61 2.39 2.13
N THR A 47 7.77 2.75 0.86
CA THR A 47 9.11 2.94 0.28
C THR A 47 8.93 3.94 -0.86
N ALA A 48 9.63 5.06 -0.73
CA ALA A 48 9.82 6.04 -1.79
C ALA A 48 10.33 5.34 -3.09
N PRO A 49 10.22 5.99 -4.25
CA PRO A 49 10.23 5.35 -5.57
C PRO A 49 11.50 4.53 -5.78
N ALA A 50 11.37 3.42 -6.50
CA ALA A 50 12.51 2.79 -7.16
C ALA A 50 13.04 3.77 -8.23
N GLU A 51 13.77 4.78 -7.78
CA GLU A 51 14.75 5.49 -8.58
C GLU A 51 15.91 4.51 -8.77
N GLY A 52 15.92 3.84 -9.92
CA GLY A 52 16.90 2.82 -10.23
C GLY A 52 16.72 2.25 -11.63
N ALA A 53 17.47 2.84 -12.58
CA ALA A 53 17.74 2.45 -13.98
C ALA A 53 16.86 3.14 -15.04
N ALA A 54 17.33 4.08 -15.87
CA ALA A 54 18.70 4.39 -16.31
C ALA A 54 18.82 5.87 -16.76
N PRO A 55 20.03 6.47 -16.73
CA PRO A 55 20.25 7.87 -17.15
C PRO A 55 20.14 8.05 -18.68
N PRO A 56 19.74 9.23 -19.18
CA PRO A 56 19.77 9.54 -20.60
C PRO A 56 21.23 9.76 -21.01
N ALA A 57 21.80 8.80 -21.75
CA ALA A 57 23.05 9.02 -22.47
C ALA A 57 22.74 9.71 -23.80
N ALA A 58 23.41 10.85 -24.01
CA ALA A 58 23.33 11.70 -25.17
C ALA A 58 23.76 11.01 -26.48
N ALA A 59 23.13 11.40 -27.58
CA ALA A 59 23.70 11.48 -28.93
C ALA A 59 22.82 12.38 -29.81
#